data_AF-A0A0F9B2H0-F1
#
_entry.id   AF-A0A0F9B2H0-F1
#
_cell.length_a   1.000
_cell.length_b   1.000
_cell.length_c   1.000
_cell.angle_alpha   90.00
_cell.angle_beta   90.00
_cell.angle_gamma   90.00
#
_symmetry.space_group_name_H-M   'P 1'
#
loop_
_entity.id
_entity.type
_entity.pdbx_description
1 polymer ?
#
loop_
_entity_poly.entity_id
_entity_poly.type
_entity_poly.pdbx_seq_one_letter_code
_entity_poly.pdbx_strand_id
1 'polypeptide(L)'
;MAQYRAFDEGAGRLVRGGDPRDFAVSGQCGRRRFKRAALSLRKGSAKTELLAWIVAAELAPDGPVRCDGFRKIRGVWLPVARPVRNPYIPLLTYTEEQSEELAYGALREILLRSPIADRFDIGLNRIIRLGKGGNADGKAEAVAGSPSARDGARTTMNAVDESHRLSTPSLKKAHQTMLQNIPKRKASDAWTLEITTAYMPGEKSVAEETHRYAKAVDEGRIKDSKLFFFHRQASDGYRLEDRADRRKAVVEASGPVAAWSSIDEITDQYDDPTVDRTYWE
;
A
#
# COMPACT_ATOMS: atom_id res chain seq x y z
N MET A 1 -9.98 12.97 12.21
CA MET A 1 -10.82 12.18 11.26
C MET A 1 -9.94 11.63 10.12
N ALA A 2 -10.31 10.57 9.38
CA ALA A 2 -9.65 10.26 8.10
C ALA A 2 -10.28 11.17 7.04
N GLN A 3 -9.55 12.16 6.56
CA GLN A 3 -10.15 13.30 5.85
C GLN A 3 -10.63 12.99 4.43
N TYR A 4 -10.18 11.89 3.82
CA TYR A 4 -10.68 11.47 2.51
C TYR A 4 -10.97 9.99 2.51
N ARG A 5 -12.24 9.70 2.28
CA ARG A 5 -12.80 8.37 2.13
C ARG A 5 -13.47 8.41 0.75
N ALA A 6 -12.66 8.33 -0.32
CA ALA A 6 -13.18 8.32 -1.69
C ALA A 6 -14.00 7.02 -1.89
N PHE A 7 -15.31 7.12 -1.67
CA PHE A 7 -16.26 6.02 -1.87
C PHE A 7 -17.36 6.49 -2.81
N ASP A 8 -17.39 5.90 -4.01
CA ASP A 8 -18.63 5.85 -4.78
C ASP A 8 -19.59 4.86 -4.09
N GLU A 9 -20.62 5.39 -3.42
CA GLU A 9 -21.70 4.59 -2.80
C GLU A 9 -22.47 3.75 -3.83
N GLY A 10 -22.46 4.13 -5.11
CA GLY A 10 -23.15 3.44 -6.21
C GLY A 10 -22.44 2.19 -6.72
N ALA A 11 -21.13 2.05 -6.52
CA ALA A 11 -20.32 1.02 -7.18
C ALA A 11 -20.17 -0.31 -6.40
N GLY A 12 -20.87 -0.47 -5.27
CA GLY A 12 -20.91 -1.75 -4.59
C GLY A 12 -21.53 -1.63 -3.20
N ARG A 13 -22.84 -1.81 -3.10
CA ARG A 13 -23.42 -2.21 -1.82
C ARG A 13 -22.75 -3.52 -1.41
N LEU A 14 -22.24 -3.58 -0.18
CA LEU A 14 -22.11 -4.85 0.55
C LEU A 14 -23.54 -5.37 0.69
N VAL A 15 -23.99 -6.18 -0.28
CA VAL A 15 -25.33 -6.74 -0.22
C VAL A 15 -25.34 -7.73 0.94
N ARG A 16 -25.91 -7.29 2.06
CA ARG A 16 -26.25 -8.20 3.17
C ARG A 16 -27.39 -9.09 2.68
N GLY A 17 -27.11 -10.39 2.50
CA GLY A 17 -28.16 -11.41 2.35
C GLY A 17 -28.47 -11.94 0.95
N GLY A 18 -27.52 -11.97 0.01
CA GLY A 18 -27.66 -12.66 -1.29
C GLY A 18 -26.77 -13.91 -1.42
N ASP A 19 -27.07 -14.82 -2.34
CA ASP A 19 -26.16 -15.91 -2.69
C ASP A 19 -24.95 -15.33 -3.47
N PRO A 20 -23.68 -15.58 -3.07
CA PRO A 20 -22.50 -15.16 -3.81
C PRO A 20 -22.52 -15.54 -5.29
N ARG A 21 -23.23 -16.62 -5.66
CA ARG A 21 -23.43 -17.06 -7.04
C ARG A 21 -24.26 -16.06 -7.85
N ASP A 22 -25.17 -15.30 -7.24
CA ASP A 22 -25.96 -14.28 -7.92
C ASP A 22 -25.09 -13.06 -8.32
N PHE A 23 -23.97 -12.85 -7.61
CA PHE A 23 -22.95 -11.86 -7.97
C PHE A 23 -21.96 -12.37 -9.01
N ALA A 24 -22.02 -13.65 -9.41
CA ALA A 24 -21.26 -14.12 -10.57
C ALA A 24 -21.70 -13.39 -11.85
N VAL A 25 -22.94 -12.91 -11.90
CA VAL A 25 -23.52 -12.12 -13.00
C VAL A 25 -22.86 -10.73 -13.13
N SER A 26 -22.37 -10.13 -12.03
CA SER A 26 -21.64 -8.84 -12.07
C SER A 26 -20.14 -9.00 -12.33
N GLY A 27 -19.61 -10.24 -12.35
CA GLY A 27 -18.20 -10.55 -12.59
C GLY A 27 -17.22 -10.09 -11.48
N GLN A 28 -17.69 -9.43 -10.43
CA GLN A 28 -16.89 -8.91 -9.31
C GLN A 28 -16.88 -9.79 -8.06
N CYS A 29 -17.75 -10.80 -7.97
CA CYS A 29 -17.81 -11.69 -6.80
C CYS A 29 -16.45 -12.36 -6.51
N GLY A 30 -16.02 -12.29 -5.25
CA GLY A 30 -14.72 -12.82 -4.81
C GLY A 30 -13.49 -12.04 -5.31
N ARG A 31 -13.67 -10.96 -6.09
CA ARG A 31 -12.55 -10.12 -6.53
C ARG A 31 -12.33 -8.97 -5.57
N ARG A 32 -11.10 -8.46 -5.55
CA ARG A 32 -10.78 -7.20 -4.89
C ARG A 32 -11.60 -6.08 -5.52
N ARG A 33 -12.38 -5.41 -4.67
CA ARG A 33 -13.01 -4.12 -4.99
C ARG A 33 -11.96 -3.10 -5.38
N PHE A 34 -10.95 -2.94 -4.54
CA PHE A 34 -9.87 -1.97 -4.76
C PHE A 34 -8.72 -2.61 -5.53
N LYS A 35 -8.39 -2.01 -6.67
CA LYS A 35 -7.24 -2.38 -7.51
C LYS A 35 -6.02 -1.52 -7.22
N ARG A 36 -6.23 -0.39 -6.55
CA ARG A 36 -5.20 0.49 -6.06
C ARG A 36 -5.58 0.91 -4.64
N ALA A 37 -4.65 0.77 -3.71
CA ALA A 37 -4.78 1.27 -2.36
C ALA A 37 -3.60 2.20 -2.06
N ALA A 38 -3.86 3.30 -1.39
CA ALA A 38 -2.85 4.25 -0.95
C ALA A 38 -3.08 4.64 0.50
N LEU A 39 -2.06 4.46 1.34
CA LEU A 39 -2.06 4.78 2.75
C LEU A 39 -1.07 5.91 3.01
N SER A 40 -1.59 7.08 3.35
CA SER A 40 -0.82 8.24 3.77
C SER A 40 -0.96 8.42 5.29
N LEU A 41 0.14 8.14 6.00
CA LEU A 41 0.21 8.15 7.46
C LEU A 41 1.43 8.97 7.90
N ARG A 42 1.37 9.58 9.09
CA ARG A 42 2.51 10.30 9.67
C ARG A 42 3.79 9.46 9.66
N LYS A 43 4.95 10.11 9.53
CA LYS A 43 6.27 9.48 9.70
C LYS A 43 6.36 8.74 11.04
N GLY A 44 7.05 7.60 11.07
CA GLY A 44 7.17 6.75 12.26
C GLY A 44 5.94 5.86 12.56
N SER A 45 5.02 5.68 11.60
CA SER A 45 3.83 4.82 11.75
C SER A 45 4.05 3.33 11.46
N ALA A 46 5.29 2.91 11.21
CA ALA A 46 5.65 1.55 10.79
C ALA A 46 4.92 1.08 9.50
N LYS A 47 4.56 2.04 8.63
CA LYS A 47 3.85 1.77 7.37
C LYS A 47 4.67 0.92 6.39
N THR A 48 5.99 1.05 6.41
CA THR A 48 6.92 0.30 5.58
C THR A 48 6.95 -1.17 5.97
N GLU A 49 6.97 -1.45 7.27
CA GLU A 49 6.84 -2.79 7.84
C GLU A 49 5.45 -3.36 7.56
N LEU A 50 4.39 -2.56 7.63
CA LEU A 50 3.05 -3.00 7.24
C LEU A 50 3.00 -3.43 5.76
N LEU A 51 3.59 -2.66 4.85
CA LEU A 51 3.72 -3.06 3.44
C LEU A 51 4.50 -4.38 3.32
N ALA A 52 5.63 -4.50 4.01
CA ALA A 52 6.45 -5.70 4.00
C ALA A 52 5.70 -6.94 4.52
N TRP A 53 4.92 -6.83 5.59
CA TRP A 53 4.05 -7.89 6.09
C TRP A 53 2.98 -8.31 5.08
N ILE A 54 2.35 -7.35 4.40
CA ILE A 54 1.38 -7.64 3.34
C ILE A 54 2.06 -8.35 2.17
N VAL A 55 3.25 -7.91 1.77
CA VAL A 55 4.04 -8.56 0.73
C VAL A 55 4.45 -9.97 1.13
N ALA A 56 4.86 -10.20 2.38
CA ALA A 56 5.17 -11.52 2.91
C ALA A 56 3.96 -12.47 2.80
N ALA A 57 2.76 -12.00 3.18
CA ALA A 57 1.52 -12.76 3.03
C ALA A 57 1.14 -13.02 1.57
N GLU A 58 1.37 -12.06 0.67
CA GLU A 58 1.11 -12.18 -0.77
C GLU A 58 2.09 -13.14 -1.46
N LEU A 59 3.33 -13.21 -0.96
CA LEU A 59 4.36 -14.12 -1.44
C LEU A 59 4.17 -15.53 -0.88
N ALA A 60 3.79 -15.68 0.40
CA ALA A 60 3.76 -16.97 1.09
C ALA A 60 3.00 -18.08 0.31
N PRO A 61 3.50 -19.33 0.32
CA PRO A 61 2.90 -20.44 -0.44
C PRO A 61 1.50 -20.81 0.06
N ASP A 62 1.19 -20.51 1.32
CA ASP A 62 -0.07 -20.73 2.01
C ASP A 62 -0.78 -19.42 2.42
N GLY A 63 -0.30 -18.28 1.93
CA GLY A 63 -0.85 -16.97 2.24
C GLY A 63 -2.33 -16.83 1.86
N PRO A 64 -3.26 -16.58 2.81
CA PRO A 64 -4.70 -16.60 2.55
C PRO A 64 -5.21 -15.28 1.92
N VAL A 65 -4.59 -14.84 0.82
CA VAL A 65 -4.74 -13.46 0.31
C VAL A 65 -5.64 -13.32 -0.93
N ARG A 66 -6.09 -14.41 -1.54
CA ARG A 66 -7.08 -14.40 -2.64
C ARG A 66 -8.35 -15.14 -2.20
N CYS A 67 -9.48 -14.81 -2.83
CA CYS A 67 -10.71 -15.57 -2.67
C CYS A 67 -10.80 -16.68 -3.72
N ASP A 68 -11.16 -17.88 -3.29
CA ASP A 68 -11.41 -19.06 -4.12
C ASP A 68 -12.90 -19.42 -4.16
N GLY A 69 -13.75 -18.41 -4.02
CA GLY A 69 -15.19 -18.58 -3.89
C GLY A 69 -15.65 -18.57 -2.44
N PHE A 70 -16.84 -19.10 -2.20
CA PHE A 70 -17.53 -18.97 -0.93
C PHE A 70 -18.04 -20.32 -0.45
N ARG A 71 -17.99 -20.54 0.85
CA ARG A 71 -18.56 -21.71 1.52
C ARG A 71 -19.64 -21.28 2.48
N LYS A 72 -20.75 -22.01 2.51
CA LYS A 72 -21.85 -21.77 3.44
C LYS A 72 -21.59 -22.48 4.76
N ILE A 73 -21.51 -21.74 5.86
CA ILE A 73 -21.36 -22.25 7.22
C ILE A 73 -22.49 -21.68 8.07
N ARG A 74 -23.31 -22.57 8.66
CA ARG A 74 -24.47 -22.18 9.49
C ARG A 74 -25.37 -21.13 8.83
N GLY A 75 -25.65 -21.31 7.55
CA GLY A 75 -26.50 -20.38 6.77
C GLY A 75 -25.78 -19.14 6.22
N VAL A 76 -24.56 -18.85 6.66
CA VAL A 76 -23.79 -17.65 6.25
C VAL A 76 -22.73 -18.03 5.20
N TRP A 77 -22.63 -17.24 4.13
CA TRP A 77 -21.56 -17.39 3.14
C TRP A 77 -20.28 -16.72 3.60
N LEU A 78 -19.20 -17.49 3.69
CA LEU A 78 -17.88 -17.01 4.07
C LEU A 78 -16.90 -17.21 2.90
N PRO A 79 -16.02 -16.23 2.61
CA PRO A 79 -15.01 -16.39 1.57
C PRO A 79 -14.03 -17.51 1.94
N VAL A 80 -13.68 -18.34 0.97
CA VAL A 80 -12.61 -19.33 1.09
C VAL A 80 -11.34 -18.68 0.60
N ALA A 81 -10.31 -18.65 1.45
CA ALA A 81 -9.03 -18.05 1.10
C ALA A 81 -8.12 -19.03 0.36
N ARG A 82 -7.30 -18.52 -0.56
CA ARG A 82 -6.24 -19.26 -1.26
C ARG A 82 -4.99 -18.40 -1.48
N PRO A 83 -3.83 -19.04 -1.69
CA PRO A 83 -2.61 -18.35 -2.08
C PRO A 83 -2.62 -17.81 -3.51
N VAL A 84 -1.66 -16.91 -3.75
CA VAL A 84 -1.33 -16.44 -5.09
C VAL A 84 -0.56 -17.53 -5.83
N ARG A 85 -0.98 -17.82 -7.07
CA ARG A 85 -0.27 -18.74 -7.97
C ARG A 85 0.86 -17.98 -8.68
N ASN A 86 2.10 -18.44 -8.52
CA ASN A 86 3.30 -17.85 -9.11
C ASN A 86 3.35 -16.31 -8.95
N PRO A 87 3.41 -15.80 -7.70
CA PRO A 87 3.43 -14.38 -7.41
C PRO A 87 4.64 -13.70 -8.04
N TYR A 88 4.42 -12.50 -8.54
CA TYR A 88 5.49 -11.60 -8.92
C TYR A 88 5.20 -10.24 -8.29
N ILE A 89 6.05 -9.84 -7.35
CA ILE A 89 5.85 -8.65 -6.52
C ILE A 89 7.06 -7.73 -6.66
N PRO A 90 7.02 -6.73 -7.55
CA PRO A 90 7.99 -5.66 -7.55
C PRO A 90 7.76 -4.68 -6.38
N LEU A 91 8.82 -4.39 -5.62
CA LEU A 91 8.85 -3.38 -4.56
C LEU A 91 9.57 -2.14 -5.10
N LEU A 92 8.80 -1.14 -5.53
CA LEU A 92 9.33 0.13 -6.01
C LEU A 92 9.64 1.02 -4.82
N THR A 93 10.90 1.44 -4.71
CA THR A 93 11.38 2.28 -3.64
C THR A 93 12.22 3.43 -4.21
N TYR A 94 12.36 4.52 -3.47
CA TYR A 94 13.28 5.61 -3.83
C TYR A 94 14.71 5.17 -3.51
N THR A 95 15.54 5.03 -4.54
CA THR A 95 16.93 4.56 -4.41
C THR A 95 17.89 5.65 -4.86
N GLU A 96 18.41 6.45 -3.92
CA GLU A 96 19.66 7.17 -4.20
C GLU A 96 20.88 6.47 -3.58
N GLU A 97 20.81 5.81 -2.42
CA GLU A 97 22.01 5.10 -1.92
C GLU A 97 21.84 4.03 -0.83
N GLN A 98 20.62 3.75 -0.32
CA GLN A 98 20.44 2.87 0.83
C GLN A 98 19.35 1.83 0.60
N SER A 99 19.62 0.85 -0.27
CA SER A 99 18.73 -0.30 -0.51
C SER A 99 18.53 -1.22 0.70
N GLU A 100 19.32 -1.06 1.77
CA GLU A 100 19.30 -1.91 2.96
C GLU A 100 18.22 -1.50 3.98
N GLU A 101 17.68 -0.27 3.92
CA GLU A 101 16.71 0.27 4.90
C GLU A 101 15.30 0.56 4.35
N LEU A 102 14.97 0.06 3.16
CA LEU A 102 13.66 0.29 2.51
C LEU A 102 12.71 -0.91 2.70
N ALA A 103 11.50 -0.86 2.14
CA ALA A 103 10.51 -1.95 2.23
C ALA A 103 11.04 -3.36 1.91
N TYR A 104 12.01 -3.49 0.99
CA TYR A 104 12.64 -4.79 0.72
C TYR A 104 13.50 -5.30 1.88
N GLY A 105 14.29 -4.43 2.52
CA GLY A 105 15.08 -4.77 3.70
C GLY A 105 14.19 -5.26 4.84
N ALA A 106 13.09 -4.54 5.10
CA ALA A 106 12.09 -4.95 6.08
C ALA A 106 11.46 -6.32 5.73
N LEU A 107 11.07 -6.54 4.48
CA LEU A 107 10.54 -7.84 4.01
C LEU A 107 11.56 -8.98 4.20
N ARG A 108 12.82 -8.72 3.87
CA ARG A 108 13.92 -9.68 4.01
C ARG A 108 14.11 -10.08 5.48
N GLU A 109 14.18 -9.12 6.39
CA GLU A 109 14.33 -9.41 7.83
C GLU A 109 13.10 -10.14 8.41
N ILE A 110 11.89 -9.75 8.00
CA ILE A 110 10.65 -10.43 8.40
C ILE A 110 10.72 -11.91 7.98
N LEU A 111 11.08 -12.20 6.73
CA LEU A 111 11.11 -13.57 6.23
C LEU A 111 12.27 -14.39 6.80
N LEU A 112 13.46 -13.81 6.99
CA LEU A 112 14.60 -14.48 7.60
C LEU A 112 14.30 -14.97 9.03
N ARG A 113 13.54 -14.16 9.79
CA ARG A 113 13.19 -14.45 11.18
C ARG A 113 11.88 -15.22 11.32
N SER A 114 11.24 -15.56 10.20
CA SER A 114 9.94 -16.22 10.18
C SER A 114 10.08 -17.75 10.30
N PRO A 115 9.12 -18.46 10.93
CA PRO A 115 9.08 -19.92 10.93
C PRO A 115 8.95 -20.58 9.55
N ILE A 116 8.71 -19.78 8.50
CA ILE A 116 8.60 -20.24 7.11
C ILE A 116 9.79 -19.81 6.23
N ALA A 117 10.90 -19.36 6.84
CA ALA A 117 12.09 -18.91 6.12
C ALA A 117 12.63 -19.96 5.13
N ASP A 118 12.56 -21.24 5.51
CA ASP A 118 12.96 -22.41 4.72
C ASP A 118 12.18 -22.59 3.41
N ARG A 119 11.04 -21.88 3.26
CA ARG A 119 10.22 -21.87 2.05
C ARG A 119 10.69 -20.85 1.02
N PHE A 120 11.79 -20.14 1.27
CA PHE A 120 12.30 -19.08 0.42
C PHE A 120 13.81 -19.19 0.20
N ASP A 121 14.25 -18.80 -1.00
CA ASP A 121 15.63 -18.37 -1.25
C ASP A 121 15.67 -16.84 -1.11
N ILE A 122 16.30 -16.37 -0.03
CA ILE A 122 16.28 -14.97 0.41
C ILE A 122 17.62 -14.30 0.06
N GLY A 123 17.65 -13.58 -1.06
CA GLY A 123 18.82 -12.81 -1.50
C GLY A 123 18.80 -11.34 -1.06
N LEU A 124 19.79 -10.58 -1.52
CA LEU A 124 19.91 -9.13 -1.24
C LEU A 124 18.96 -8.26 -2.08
N ASN A 125 18.56 -8.71 -3.28
CA ASN A 125 17.73 -7.93 -4.20
C ASN A 125 16.47 -8.67 -4.66
N ARG A 126 16.34 -9.96 -4.31
CA ARG A 126 15.19 -10.80 -4.63
C ARG A 126 14.96 -11.86 -3.56
N ILE A 127 13.70 -12.20 -3.37
CA ILE A 127 13.26 -13.34 -2.55
C ILE A 127 12.46 -14.26 -3.46
N ILE A 128 12.93 -15.49 -3.64
CA ILE A 128 12.27 -16.51 -4.44
C ILE A 128 11.45 -17.40 -3.51
N ARG A 129 10.18 -17.61 -3.85
CA ARG A 129 9.35 -18.63 -3.20
C ARG A 129 9.70 -19.99 -3.76
N LEU A 130 10.01 -20.94 -2.87
CA LEU A 130 10.31 -22.31 -3.25
C LEU A 130 9.00 -23.10 -3.36
N GLY A 131 8.80 -23.72 -4.52
CA GLY A 131 7.73 -24.67 -4.80
C GLY A 131 8.11 -26.10 -4.42
N LYS A 132 7.24 -27.05 -4.79
CA LYS A 132 7.52 -28.48 -4.59
C LYS A 132 8.82 -28.87 -5.31
N GLY A 133 9.74 -29.50 -4.58
CA GLY A 133 11.04 -29.92 -5.11
C GLY A 133 12.08 -28.80 -5.24
N GLY A 134 11.87 -27.65 -4.60
CA GLY A 134 12.86 -26.56 -4.56
C GLY A 134 12.89 -25.64 -5.79
N ASN A 135 12.01 -25.85 -6.76
CA ASN A 135 11.91 -24.99 -7.94
C ASN A 135 11.32 -23.62 -7.59
N ALA A 136 11.71 -22.56 -8.30
CA ALA A 136 11.12 -21.24 -8.14
C ALA A 136 9.62 -21.23 -8.51
N ASP A 137 8.77 -20.80 -7.57
CA ASP A 137 7.31 -20.64 -7.75
C ASP A 137 6.86 -19.23 -7.36
N GLY A 138 7.54 -18.22 -7.91
CA GLY A 138 7.25 -16.81 -7.69
C GLY A 138 8.37 -16.07 -6.95
N LYS A 139 8.30 -14.74 -6.96
CA LYS A 139 9.31 -13.89 -6.35
C LYS A 139 8.79 -12.52 -5.92
N ALA A 140 9.46 -11.96 -4.93
CA ALA A 140 9.50 -10.53 -4.64
C ALA A 140 10.87 -9.97 -5.04
N GLU A 141 10.93 -8.76 -5.55
CA GLU A 141 12.20 -8.13 -5.94
C GLU A 141 12.22 -6.64 -5.63
N ALA A 142 13.38 -6.14 -5.21
CA ALA A 142 13.63 -4.71 -5.07
C ALA A 142 13.77 -4.07 -6.45
N VAL A 143 13.13 -2.92 -6.66
CA VAL A 143 13.08 -2.29 -7.98
C VAL A 143 13.33 -0.81 -7.94
N ALA A 144 14.23 -0.36 -8.81
CA ALA A 144 14.55 1.04 -9.03
C ALA A 144 13.75 1.63 -10.20
N GLY A 145 13.86 2.95 -10.39
CA GLY A 145 13.08 3.76 -11.34
C GLY A 145 13.33 3.53 -12.84
N SER A 146 13.83 2.37 -13.27
CA SER A 146 14.00 2.05 -14.70
C SER A 146 12.72 1.45 -15.29
N PRO A 147 11.96 2.17 -16.15
CA PRO A 147 10.62 1.76 -16.57
C PRO A 147 10.60 0.65 -17.63
N SER A 148 11.63 0.55 -18.48
CA SER A 148 11.66 -0.35 -19.64
C SER A 148 11.74 -1.83 -19.25
N ALA A 149 12.42 -2.14 -18.15
CA ALA A 149 12.55 -3.51 -17.64
C ALA A 149 11.22 -4.12 -17.17
N ARG A 150 10.15 -3.33 -17.09
CA ARG A 150 8.90 -3.70 -16.42
C ARG A 150 7.67 -3.69 -17.29
N ASP A 151 7.76 -3.23 -18.54
CA ASP A 151 6.64 -3.40 -19.45
C ASP A 151 6.42 -4.89 -19.76
N GLY A 152 5.16 -5.28 -19.86
CA GLY A 152 4.76 -6.69 -20.04
C GLY A 152 4.92 -7.56 -18.79
N ALA A 153 5.35 -7.00 -17.66
CA ALA A 153 5.57 -7.78 -16.47
C ALA A 153 4.27 -8.35 -15.91
N ARG A 154 4.41 -9.56 -15.38
CA ARG A 154 3.32 -10.47 -15.07
C ARG A 154 2.90 -10.31 -13.59
N THR A 155 2.72 -9.07 -13.14
CA THR A 155 2.56 -8.71 -11.72
C THR A 155 1.30 -9.26 -11.07
N THR A 156 1.44 -9.70 -9.81
CA THR A 156 0.31 -10.11 -8.95
C THR A 156 0.03 -9.11 -7.83
N MET A 157 1.02 -8.31 -7.44
CA MET A 157 0.90 -7.15 -6.56
C MET A 157 2.02 -6.17 -6.89
N ASN A 158 1.73 -4.86 -6.98
CA ASN A 158 2.77 -3.84 -6.91
C ASN A 158 2.86 -3.34 -5.47
N ALA A 159 4.07 -3.26 -4.93
CA ALA A 159 4.36 -2.63 -3.66
C ALA A 159 5.15 -1.35 -3.93
N VAL A 160 4.68 -0.22 -3.43
CA VAL A 160 5.29 1.10 -3.67
C VAL A 160 5.51 1.74 -2.32
N ASP A 161 6.78 1.88 -1.94
CA ASP A 161 7.21 2.46 -0.68
C ASP A 161 7.58 3.93 -0.85
N GLU A 162 7.31 4.72 0.18
CA GLU A 162 7.53 6.16 0.25
C GLU A 162 7.18 6.90 -1.05
N SER A 163 5.93 6.75 -1.52
CA SER A 163 5.51 7.32 -2.81
C SER A 163 5.61 8.86 -2.89
N HIS A 164 5.77 9.55 -1.76
CA HIS A 164 6.11 10.97 -1.71
C HIS A 164 7.51 11.30 -2.24
N ARG A 165 8.46 10.35 -2.19
CA ARG A 165 9.82 10.52 -2.74
C ARG A 165 9.91 10.21 -4.24
N LEU A 166 8.85 9.70 -4.84
CA LEU A 166 8.81 9.34 -6.26
C LEU A 166 8.42 10.57 -7.11
N SER A 167 9.30 11.56 -7.19
CA SER A 167 9.08 12.83 -7.89
C SER A 167 9.77 12.92 -9.25
N THR A 168 10.85 12.16 -9.47
CA THR A 168 11.59 12.23 -10.73
C THR A 168 10.79 11.64 -11.90
N PRO A 169 10.99 12.11 -13.15
CA PRO A 169 10.28 11.59 -14.31
C PRO A 169 10.44 10.07 -14.51
N SER A 170 11.60 9.51 -14.20
CA SER A 170 11.88 8.08 -14.32
C SER A 170 11.08 7.25 -13.30
N LEU A 171 11.05 7.68 -12.04
CA LEU A 171 10.28 7.01 -10.97
C LEU A 171 8.78 7.05 -11.24
N LYS A 172 8.27 8.21 -11.68
CA LYS A 172 6.86 8.37 -12.05
C LYS A 172 6.48 7.47 -13.24
N LYS A 173 7.34 7.40 -14.25
CA LYS A 173 7.12 6.51 -15.41
C LYS A 173 7.18 5.04 -14.99
N ALA A 174 8.08 4.65 -14.10
CA ALA A 174 8.15 3.29 -13.58
C ALA A 174 6.87 2.90 -12.82
N HIS A 175 6.38 3.79 -11.95
CA HIS A 175 5.09 3.63 -11.27
C HIS A 175 3.92 3.50 -12.25
N GLN A 176 3.86 4.36 -13.27
CA GLN A 176 2.83 4.29 -14.31
C GLN A 176 2.86 2.95 -15.07
N THR A 177 4.03 2.48 -15.49
CA THR A 177 4.20 1.16 -16.14
C THR A 177 3.73 0.04 -15.21
N MET A 178 4.06 0.11 -13.92
CA MET A 178 3.60 -0.86 -12.91
C MET A 178 2.07 -0.88 -12.80
N LEU A 179 1.40 0.28 -12.77
CA LEU A 179 -0.07 0.35 -12.78
C LEU A 179 -0.68 -0.26 -14.05
N GLN A 180 -0.07 -0.01 -15.22
CA GLN A 180 -0.53 -0.57 -16.50
C GLN A 180 -0.44 -2.11 -16.57
N ASN A 181 0.39 -2.74 -15.73
CA ASN A 181 0.47 -4.20 -15.65
C ASN A 181 -0.67 -4.85 -14.85
N ILE A 182 -1.31 -4.12 -13.92
CA ILE A 182 -2.38 -4.65 -13.05
C ILE A 182 -3.54 -5.30 -13.83
N PRO A 183 -4.13 -4.70 -14.88
CA PRO A 183 -5.26 -5.30 -15.58
C PRO A 183 -4.88 -6.51 -16.45
N LYS A 184 -3.59 -6.74 -16.75
CA LYS A 184 -3.16 -7.75 -17.74
C LYS A 184 -3.50 -9.19 -17.34
N ARG A 185 -3.67 -9.49 -16.04
CA ARG A 185 -3.95 -10.86 -15.55
C ARG A 185 -5.19 -10.93 -14.65
N LYS A 186 -6.36 -10.99 -15.29
CA LYS A 186 -7.67 -11.11 -14.60
C LYS A 186 -7.72 -12.23 -13.57
N ALA A 187 -7.11 -13.41 -13.82
CA ALA A 187 -7.13 -14.53 -12.88
C ALA A 187 -6.28 -14.31 -11.61
N SER A 188 -5.21 -13.52 -11.71
CA SER A 188 -4.33 -13.20 -10.58
C SER A 188 -4.95 -12.19 -9.62
N ASP A 189 -6.00 -11.50 -10.07
CA ASP A 189 -6.69 -10.44 -9.32
C ASP A 189 -5.71 -9.41 -8.75
N ALA A 190 -4.76 -8.98 -9.58
CA ALA A 190 -3.64 -8.13 -9.18
C ALA A 190 -4.11 -6.77 -8.65
N TRP A 191 -3.26 -6.14 -7.84
CA TRP A 191 -3.52 -4.85 -7.21
C TRP A 191 -2.23 -4.11 -6.85
N THR A 192 -2.34 -2.82 -6.56
CA THR A 192 -1.23 -1.97 -6.11
C THR A 192 -1.49 -1.47 -4.70
N LEU A 193 -0.46 -1.52 -3.84
CA LEU A 193 -0.43 -0.84 -2.56
C LEU A 193 0.68 0.21 -2.56
N GLU A 194 0.29 1.44 -2.29
CA GLU A 194 1.17 2.58 -2.05
C GLU A 194 1.13 2.94 -0.57
N ILE A 195 2.31 3.11 0.03
CA ILE A 195 2.45 3.69 1.36
C ILE A 195 3.28 4.96 1.28
N THR A 196 2.93 5.93 2.10
CA THR A 196 3.61 7.23 2.09
C THR A 196 3.36 8.00 3.37
N THR A 197 4.18 9.01 3.62
CA THR A 197 3.85 10.13 4.50
C THR A 197 3.16 11.25 3.73
N ALA A 198 2.90 12.37 4.41
CA ALA A 198 2.62 13.62 3.72
C ALA A 198 3.75 13.92 2.72
N TYR A 199 3.36 14.43 1.56
CA TYR A 199 4.24 14.92 0.50
C TYR A 199 4.37 16.43 0.62
N MET A 200 5.43 17.01 0.06
CA MET A 200 5.50 18.47 -0.09
C MET A 200 4.62 18.92 -1.26
N PRO A 201 3.68 19.85 -1.05
CA PRO A 201 2.87 20.39 -2.14
C PRO A 201 3.73 20.98 -3.27
N GLY A 202 3.43 20.62 -4.53
CA GLY A 202 4.12 21.15 -5.69
C GLY A 202 5.34 20.33 -6.18
N GLU A 203 5.82 19.35 -5.42
CA GLU A 203 6.87 18.42 -5.86
C GLU A 203 6.43 17.50 -7.01
N LYS A 204 5.12 17.35 -7.21
CA LYS A 204 4.49 16.47 -8.21
C LYS A 204 4.93 15.01 -8.03
N SER A 205 5.09 14.58 -6.79
CA SER A 205 5.37 13.19 -6.44
C SER A 205 4.19 12.27 -6.74
N VAL A 206 4.45 10.96 -6.82
CA VAL A 206 3.38 9.95 -6.97
C VAL A 206 2.35 10.09 -5.84
N ALA A 207 2.77 10.34 -4.60
CA ALA A 207 1.83 10.55 -3.49
C ALA A 207 0.92 11.77 -3.72
N GLU A 208 1.48 12.90 -4.16
CA GLU A 208 0.70 14.11 -4.46
C GLU A 208 -0.31 13.87 -5.58
N GLU A 209 0.11 13.21 -6.67
CA GLU A 209 -0.78 12.87 -7.78
C GLU A 209 -1.90 11.92 -7.36
N THR A 210 -1.59 10.99 -6.46
CA THR A 210 -2.57 10.03 -5.92
C THR A 210 -3.58 10.71 -5.02
N HIS A 211 -3.14 11.63 -4.16
CA HIS A 211 -4.03 12.40 -3.31
C HIS A 211 -4.92 13.33 -4.16
N ARG A 212 -4.36 14.00 -5.16
CA ARG A 212 -5.13 14.83 -6.11
C ARG A 212 -6.17 14.00 -6.87
N TYR A 213 -5.81 12.79 -7.29
CA TYR A 213 -6.74 11.86 -7.94
C TYR A 213 -7.85 11.44 -6.97
N ALA A 214 -7.51 11.08 -5.73
CA ALA A 214 -8.49 10.70 -4.71
C ALA A 214 -9.47 11.84 -4.42
N LYS A 215 -8.99 13.08 -4.30
CA LYS A 215 -9.83 14.28 -4.14
C LYS A 215 -10.74 14.49 -5.34
N ALA A 216 -10.25 14.27 -6.56
CA ALA A 216 -11.06 14.36 -7.76
C ALA A 216 -12.15 13.27 -7.84
N VAL A 217 -11.91 12.08 -7.28
CA VAL A 217 -12.93 11.03 -7.13
C VAL A 217 -13.98 11.43 -6.11
N ASP A 218 -13.54 11.93 -4.95
CA ASP A 218 -14.42 12.36 -3.85
C ASP A 218 -15.35 13.51 -4.27
N GLU A 219 -14.82 14.47 -5.02
CA GLU A 219 -15.58 15.60 -5.60
C GLU A 219 -16.44 15.20 -6.83
N GLY A 220 -16.41 13.93 -7.25
CA GLY A 220 -17.19 13.43 -8.39
C GLY A 220 -16.68 13.85 -9.77
N ARG A 221 -15.51 14.50 -9.86
CA ARG A 221 -14.85 14.87 -11.12
C ARG A 221 -14.29 13.65 -11.87
N ILE A 222 -13.91 12.60 -11.14
CA ILE A 222 -13.47 11.32 -11.69
C ILE A 222 -14.39 10.21 -11.18
N LYS A 223 -14.88 9.36 -12.10
CA LYS A 223 -15.63 8.16 -11.74
C LYS A 223 -14.69 6.96 -11.61
N ASP A 224 -14.18 6.74 -10.41
CA ASP A 224 -13.42 5.53 -10.07
C ASP A 224 -13.85 4.97 -8.71
N SER A 225 -14.22 3.70 -8.69
CA SER A 225 -14.63 2.98 -7.48
C SER A 225 -13.58 1.96 -6.99
N LYS A 226 -12.43 1.90 -7.66
CA LYS A 226 -11.37 0.91 -7.45
C LYS A 226 -10.14 1.47 -6.74
N LEU A 227 -10.12 2.78 -6.44
CA LEU A 227 -9.13 3.38 -5.55
C LEU A 227 -9.63 3.35 -4.11
N PHE A 228 -8.82 2.78 -3.22
CA PHE A 228 -8.90 3.02 -1.79
C PHE A 228 -7.84 4.05 -1.43
N PHE A 229 -8.25 5.22 -0.97
CA PHE A 229 -7.33 6.22 -0.45
C PHE A 229 -7.63 6.44 1.03
N PHE A 230 -6.60 6.34 1.85
CA PHE A 230 -6.67 6.67 3.27
C PHE A 230 -5.57 7.67 3.59
N HIS A 231 -5.97 8.84 4.06
CA HIS A 231 -5.06 9.86 4.54
C HIS A 231 -5.49 10.31 5.94
N ARG A 232 -4.50 10.39 6.84
CA ARG A 232 -4.67 10.90 8.19
C ARG A 232 -3.74 12.09 8.39
N GLN A 233 -4.35 13.21 8.73
CA GLN A 233 -3.70 14.43 9.20
C GLN A 233 -4.50 15.03 10.36
N ALA A 234 -3.95 16.05 11.01
CA ALA A 234 -4.68 16.85 11.99
C ALA A 234 -5.80 17.63 11.28
N SER A 235 -6.85 17.97 12.01
CA SER A 235 -7.86 18.90 11.52
C SER A 235 -7.27 20.31 11.38
N ASP A 236 -7.84 21.13 10.50
CA ASP A 236 -7.42 22.53 10.36
C ASP A 236 -7.72 23.34 11.63
N GLY A 237 -7.02 24.46 11.83
CA GLY A 237 -7.31 25.43 12.90
C GLY A 237 -6.48 25.28 14.18
N TYR A 238 -5.55 24.33 14.25
CA TYR A 238 -4.53 24.32 15.30
C TYR A 238 -3.53 25.47 15.12
N ARG A 239 -3.13 26.11 16.22
CA ARG A 239 -2.07 27.13 16.24
C ARG A 239 -0.72 26.47 16.50
N LEU A 240 0.09 26.25 15.47
CA LEU A 240 1.33 25.48 15.58
C LEU A 240 2.43 26.19 16.39
N GLU A 241 2.34 27.52 16.54
CA GLU A 241 3.21 28.32 17.40
C GLU A 241 2.93 28.09 18.90
N ASP A 242 1.72 27.64 19.24
CA ASP A 242 1.39 27.22 20.60
C ASP A 242 1.71 25.74 20.76
N ARG A 243 2.80 25.44 21.47
CA ARG A 243 3.24 24.05 21.72
C ARG A 243 2.11 23.15 22.24
N ALA A 244 1.24 23.65 23.12
CA ALA A 244 0.15 22.84 23.67
C ALA A 244 -0.88 22.48 22.60
N ASP A 245 -1.13 23.38 21.66
CA ASP A 245 -2.06 23.17 20.56
C ASP A 245 -1.43 22.33 19.43
N ARG A 246 -0.17 22.60 19.09
CA ARG A 246 0.67 21.76 18.22
C ARG A 246 0.70 20.31 18.71
N ARG A 247 0.87 20.08 20.01
CA ARG A 247 0.84 18.73 20.60
C ARG A 247 -0.48 18.01 20.32
N LYS A 248 -1.62 18.71 20.40
CA LYS A 248 -2.93 18.13 20.06
C LYS A 248 -3.00 17.75 18.58
N ALA A 249 -2.50 18.62 17.70
CA ALA A 249 -2.42 18.33 16.27
C ALA A 249 -1.59 17.07 15.99
N VAL A 250 -0.41 16.96 16.62
CA VAL A 250 0.46 15.77 16.51
C VAL A 250 -0.26 14.51 17.01
N VAL A 251 -0.95 14.57 18.15
CA VAL A 251 -1.72 13.42 18.67
C VAL A 251 -2.83 13.02 17.70
N GLU A 252 -3.60 13.97 17.16
CA GLU A 252 -4.67 13.68 16.20
C GLU A 252 -4.12 13.03 14.92
N ALA A 253 -3.10 13.65 14.32
CA ALA A 253 -2.44 13.15 13.11
C ALA A 253 -1.83 11.75 13.32
N SER A 254 -1.30 11.48 14.51
CA SER A 254 -0.73 10.17 14.87
C SER A 254 -1.81 9.09 15.04
N GLY A 255 -2.98 9.45 15.57
CA GLY A 255 -4.03 8.48 15.80
C GLY A 255 -3.59 7.32 16.71
N PRO A 256 -3.92 6.06 16.39
CA PRO A 256 -3.50 4.90 17.18
C PRO A 256 -1.98 4.77 17.37
N VAL A 257 -1.20 5.30 16.42
CA VAL A 257 0.28 5.28 16.44
C VAL A 257 0.85 6.12 17.59
N ALA A 258 0.06 7.05 18.15
CA ALA A 258 0.47 7.84 19.30
C ALA A 258 0.93 6.98 20.49
N ALA A 259 0.39 5.75 20.63
CA ALA A 259 0.73 4.84 21.71
C ALA A 259 2.20 4.38 21.73
N TRP A 260 2.91 4.48 20.61
CA TRP A 260 4.33 4.12 20.50
C TRP A 260 5.17 5.24 19.85
N SER A 261 4.65 6.47 19.85
CA SER A 261 5.35 7.65 19.33
C SER A 261 5.86 8.53 20.47
N SER A 262 7.06 9.08 20.32
CA SER A 262 7.53 10.20 21.15
C SER A 262 6.79 11.49 20.79
N ILE A 263 5.56 11.65 21.27
CA ILE A 263 4.69 12.80 20.91
C ILE A 263 5.35 14.14 21.27
N ASP A 264 5.98 14.22 22.43
CA ASP A 264 6.60 15.47 22.89
C ASP A 264 7.84 15.81 22.05
N GLU A 265 8.73 14.85 21.78
CA GLU A 265 9.90 15.07 20.90
C GLU A 265 9.48 15.48 19.48
N ILE A 266 8.44 14.85 18.94
CA ILE A 266 7.92 15.22 17.61
C ILE A 266 7.36 16.62 17.65
N THR A 267 6.57 16.95 18.69
CA THR A 267 6.06 18.30 18.89
C THR A 267 7.21 19.30 18.95
N ASP A 268 8.33 18.98 19.59
CA ASP A 268 9.46 19.90 19.79
C ASP A 268 10.28 20.13 18.50
N GLN A 269 10.20 19.26 17.50
CA GLN A 269 10.88 19.45 16.19
C GLN A 269 10.45 20.72 15.45
N TYR A 270 9.24 21.22 15.69
CA TYR A 270 8.77 22.47 15.07
C TYR A 270 9.55 23.70 15.55
N ASP A 271 10.17 23.63 16.72
CA ASP A 271 10.95 24.74 17.28
C ASP A 271 12.40 24.72 16.78
N ASP A 272 12.81 23.70 16.02
CA ASP A 272 14.12 23.66 15.38
C ASP A 272 14.23 24.76 14.30
N PRO A 273 15.25 25.63 14.33
CA PRO A 273 15.40 26.73 13.36
C PRO A 273 15.54 26.29 11.91
N THR A 274 15.90 25.02 11.67
CA THR A 274 16.08 24.43 10.33
C THR A 274 14.86 23.69 9.82
N VAL A 275 13.79 23.60 10.62
CA VAL A 275 12.58 22.90 10.22
C VAL A 275 11.89 23.59 9.05
N ASP A 276 11.47 22.80 8.07
CA ASP A 276 10.56 23.29 7.04
C ASP A 276 9.14 23.35 7.61
N ARG A 277 8.69 24.54 8.00
CA ARG A 277 7.34 24.75 8.56
C ARG A 277 6.23 24.44 7.56
N THR A 278 6.51 24.52 6.25
CA THR A 278 5.51 24.18 5.24
C THR A 278 5.18 22.69 5.18
N TYR A 279 6.03 21.83 5.79
CA TYR A 279 5.71 20.43 5.99
C TYR A 279 4.68 20.19 7.12
N TRP A 280 4.55 21.16 8.04
CA TRP A 280 3.66 21.09 9.20
C TRP A 280 2.30 21.72 8.96
N GLU A 281 2.19 22.55 7.91
CA GLU A 281 0.99 23.25 7.44
C GLU A 281 0.27 22.49 6.32
#